data_AF-A0A249T1K0-F1
#
_entry.id   AF-A0A249T1K0-F1
#
_cell.length_a   1.000
_cell.length_b   1.000
_cell.length_c   1.000
_cell.angle_alpha   90.00
_cell.angle_beta   90.00
_cell.angle_gamma   90.00
#
_symmetry.space_group_name_H-M   'P 1'
#
loop_
_entity.id
_entity.type
_entity.pdbx_description
1 polymer ?
#
loop_
_entity_poly.entity_id
_entity_poly.type
_entity_poly.pdbx_seq_one_letter_code
_entity_poly.pdbx_strand_id
1 'polypeptide(L)'
;MEKNKKTKEEQELSAADIERMEILLKSKQKTGRQLTISAETGDLKEINELRELIGRAFENPDEKYNLYYKGIRKLLIDHLPKGEDYKEMREIIYDEKNIFLNLGKRKCDNNGIRKSDGRMTYQPVMNEILDIVVKWVADSQSPFDIYREFYELNERHGYGHEEYDTSVKAVAQAMLNISRGN
;
A
#
# COMPACT_ATOMS: atom_id res chain seq x y z
N MET A 1 18.83 32.29 30.29
CA MET A 1 18.12 31.22 31.04
C MET A 1 16.71 31.11 30.47
N GLU A 2 16.23 29.88 30.37
CA GLU A 2 15.38 29.35 29.31
C GLU A 2 13.96 29.91 29.23
N LYS A 3 13.50 30.06 27.98
CA LYS A 3 12.11 30.36 27.63
C LYS A 3 11.25 29.11 27.83
N ASN A 4 10.18 29.30 28.57
CA ASN A 4 9.17 28.31 28.92
C ASN A 4 8.25 28.02 27.72
N LYS A 5 8.02 26.73 27.48
CA LYS A 5 6.75 26.04 27.14
C LYS A 5 5.89 26.48 25.93
N LYS A 6 5.68 25.45 25.09
CA LYS A 6 4.43 25.06 24.37
C LYS A 6 4.05 25.81 23.10
N THR A 7 4.33 25.17 21.97
CA THR A 7 3.54 25.22 20.73
C THR A 7 3.40 23.74 20.33
N LYS A 8 2.31 23.01 20.62
CA LYS A 8 0.94 23.13 20.11
C LYS A 8 0.85 23.00 18.58
N GLU A 9 1.44 21.94 18.04
CA GLU A 9 1.09 21.39 16.72
C GLU A 9 0.99 19.86 16.83
N GLU A 10 0.17 19.39 17.78
CA GLU A 10 -0.58 18.16 17.57
C GLU A 10 -1.67 18.52 16.54
N GLN A 11 -1.32 18.44 15.26
CA GLN A 11 -2.36 18.26 14.25
C GLN A 11 -2.84 16.81 14.42
N GLU A 12 -3.74 16.61 15.38
CA GLU A 12 -4.73 15.54 15.29
C GLU A 12 -5.24 15.58 13.86
N LEU A 13 -5.19 14.46 13.14
CA LEU A 13 -5.90 14.38 11.88
C LEU A 13 -7.30 14.90 12.10
N SER A 14 -7.70 15.83 11.24
CA SER A 14 -9.00 16.45 11.36
C SER A 14 -10.02 15.32 11.43
N ALA A 15 -10.97 15.39 12.36
CA ALA A 15 -12.10 14.47 12.37
C ALA A 15 -12.71 14.35 10.97
N ALA A 16 -12.58 15.40 10.14
CA ALA A 16 -12.94 15.40 8.73
C ALA A 16 -12.19 14.38 7.85
N ASP A 17 -10.92 14.05 8.11
CA ASP A 17 -10.15 13.08 7.31
C ASP A 17 -10.51 11.64 7.66
N ILE A 18 -10.72 11.36 8.94
CA ILE A 18 -11.31 10.10 9.40
C ILE A 18 -12.74 9.96 8.89
N GLU A 19 -13.54 11.03 8.98
CA GLU A 19 -14.90 11.08 8.48
C GLU A 19 -14.95 10.95 6.95
N ARG A 20 -14.00 11.54 6.21
CA ARG A 20 -13.84 11.31 4.75
C ARG A 20 -13.51 9.85 4.46
N MET A 21 -12.62 9.24 5.23
CA MET A 21 -12.30 7.80 5.11
C MET A 21 -13.53 6.93 5.42
N GLU A 22 -14.32 7.28 6.44
CA GLU A 22 -15.58 6.61 6.76
C GLU A 22 -16.67 6.83 5.71
N ILE A 23 -16.75 8.03 5.12
CA ILE A 23 -17.67 8.34 4.02
C ILE A 23 -17.30 7.51 2.79
N LEU A 24 -16.01 7.27 2.53
CA LEU A 24 -15.55 6.34 1.49
C LEU A 24 -15.97 4.89 1.77
N LEU A 25 -16.01 4.46 3.04
CA LEU A 25 -16.55 3.13 3.39
C LEU A 25 -18.06 3.05 3.14
N LYS A 26 -18.80 4.08 3.54
CA LYS A 26 -20.26 4.16 3.32
C LYS A 26 -20.61 4.28 1.84
N SER A 27 -19.78 4.94 1.03
CA SER A 27 -19.97 5.00 -0.41
C SER A 27 -19.66 3.65 -1.06
N LYS A 28 -18.63 2.91 -0.59
CA LYS A 28 -18.36 1.52 -1.01
C LYS A 28 -19.46 0.53 -0.63
N GLN A 29 -20.09 0.66 0.54
CA GLN A 29 -21.28 -0.15 0.88
C GLN A 29 -22.47 0.11 -0.07
N LYS A 30 -22.63 1.34 -0.57
CA LYS A 30 -23.68 1.68 -1.54
C LYS A 30 -23.30 1.36 -2.99
N THR A 31 -22.00 1.29 -3.33
CA THR A 31 -21.50 0.84 -4.64
C THR A 31 -21.21 -0.66 -4.72
N GLY A 32 -21.84 -1.47 -3.85
CA GLY A 32 -21.98 -2.93 -4.08
C GLY A 32 -22.74 -3.31 -5.36
N ARG A 33 -23.23 -2.32 -6.14
CA ARG A 33 -23.80 -2.47 -7.48
C ARG A 33 -23.47 -1.27 -8.37
N GLN A 34 -22.26 -1.20 -8.89
CA GLN A 34 -21.94 -0.65 -10.23
C GLN A 34 -20.51 -1.10 -10.57
N LEU A 35 -20.24 -2.36 -10.89
CA LEU A 35 -20.26 -2.89 -12.27
C LEU A 35 -19.90 -1.85 -13.35
N THR A 36 -18.89 -1.04 -13.08
CA THR A 36 -17.91 -0.60 -14.08
C THR A 36 -16.60 -1.26 -13.64
N ILE A 37 -16.29 -2.53 -13.97
CA ILE A 37 -15.98 -2.96 -15.35
C ILE A 37 -15.96 -1.75 -16.27
N SER A 38 -14.98 -0.87 -16.07
CA SER A 38 -14.67 0.18 -17.03
C SER A 38 -14.21 -0.50 -18.31
N ALA A 39 -15.19 -0.90 -19.12
CA ALA A 39 -15.24 -0.78 -20.56
C ALA A 39 -14.07 -1.26 -21.43
N GLU A 40 -13.05 -1.97 -20.97
CA GLU A 40 -12.09 -2.63 -21.85
C GLU A 40 -11.67 -3.99 -21.28
N THR A 41 -11.84 -5.03 -22.09
CA THR A 41 -11.25 -6.37 -21.97
C THR A 41 -9.72 -6.42 -21.76
N GLY A 42 -9.06 -5.29 -21.51
CA GLY A 42 -7.62 -5.11 -21.29
C GLY A 42 -7.19 -5.46 -19.87
N ASP A 43 -7.82 -4.91 -18.82
CA ASP A 43 -7.34 -5.08 -17.44
C ASP A 43 -7.41 -6.55 -16.97
N LEU A 44 -8.48 -7.26 -17.31
CA LEU A 44 -8.60 -8.70 -17.00
C LEU A 44 -7.58 -9.55 -17.78
N LYS A 45 -7.22 -9.15 -19.00
CA LYS A 45 -6.15 -9.81 -19.76
C LYS A 45 -4.78 -9.52 -19.14
N GLU A 46 -4.49 -8.26 -18.81
CA GLU A 46 -3.24 -7.87 -18.15
C GLU A 46 -3.08 -8.61 -16.81
N ILE A 47 -4.14 -8.74 -16.01
CA ILE A 47 -4.12 -9.49 -14.75
C ILE A 47 -3.84 -10.98 -14.99
N ASN A 48 -4.49 -11.60 -15.98
CA ASN A 48 -4.27 -13.01 -16.31
C ASN A 48 -2.84 -13.25 -16.83
N GLU A 49 -2.32 -12.37 -17.68
CA GLU A 49 -0.93 -12.41 -18.16
C GLU A 49 0.06 -12.26 -16.99
N LEU A 50 -0.19 -11.34 -16.06
CA LEU A 50 0.64 -11.17 -14.86
C LEU A 50 0.58 -12.40 -13.94
N ARG A 51 -0.58 -13.05 -13.82
CA ARG A 51 -0.72 -14.31 -13.06
C ARG A 51 0.10 -15.45 -13.67
N GLU A 52 0.16 -15.55 -14.99
CA GLU A 52 0.98 -16.56 -15.68
C GLU A 52 2.49 -16.35 -15.48
N LEU A 53 2.90 -15.14 -15.09
CA LEU A 53 4.28 -14.81 -14.74
C LEU A 53 4.62 -15.16 -13.29
N ILE A 54 3.64 -15.27 -12.40
CA ILE A 54 3.85 -15.69 -11.00
C ILE A 54 4.26 -17.16 -10.98
N GLY A 55 5.44 -17.46 -10.45
CA GLY A 55 5.95 -18.84 -10.27
C GLY A 55 6.89 -19.34 -11.37
N ARG A 56 7.13 -18.57 -12.44
CA ARG A 56 8.28 -18.83 -13.32
C ARG A 56 9.55 -18.42 -12.59
N ALA A 57 10.64 -19.19 -12.67
CA ALA A 57 11.95 -18.71 -12.23
C ALA A 57 12.52 -17.81 -13.33
N PHE A 58 12.67 -16.52 -13.06
CA PHE A 58 13.21 -15.54 -13.99
C PHE A 58 14.70 -15.38 -13.69
N GLU A 59 15.54 -15.94 -14.56
CA GLU A 59 16.99 -15.67 -14.54
C GLU A 59 17.32 -14.29 -15.13
N ASN A 60 16.38 -13.67 -15.85
CA ASN A 60 16.60 -12.40 -16.55
C ASN A 60 16.27 -11.17 -15.68
N PRO A 61 17.24 -10.26 -15.46
CA PRO A 61 17.02 -8.98 -14.78
C PRO A 61 15.89 -8.12 -15.37
N ASP A 62 15.66 -8.18 -16.68
CA ASP A 62 14.62 -7.41 -17.36
C ASP A 62 13.21 -7.86 -16.99
N GLU A 63 13.01 -9.16 -16.80
CA GLU A 63 11.72 -9.73 -16.38
C GLU A 63 11.37 -9.29 -14.96
N LYS A 64 12.36 -9.30 -14.07
CA LYS A 64 12.24 -8.78 -12.70
C LYS A 64 11.91 -7.29 -12.68
N TYR A 65 12.58 -6.50 -13.52
CA TYR A 65 12.28 -5.08 -13.69
C TYR A 65 10.84 -4.87 -14.16
N ASN A 66 10.41 -5.63 -15.18
CA ASN A 66 9.06 -5.59 -15.71
C ASN A 66 8.03 -5.97 -14.64
N LEU A 67 8.29 -7.02 -13.85
CA LEU A 67 7.42 -7.47 -12.77
C LEU A 67 7.19 -6.34 -11.74
N TYR A 68 8.26 -5.65 -11.35
CA TYR A 68 8.16 -4.53 -10.43
C TYR A 68 7.39 -3.35 -11.03
N TYR A 69 7.74 -2.90 -12.24
CA TYR A 69 7.17 -1.67 -12.80
C TYR A 69 5.78 -1.88 -13.39
N LYS A 70 5.56 -2.95 -14.16
CA LYS A 70 4.31 -3.25 -14.85
C LYS A 70 3.34 -4.07 -13.99
N GLY A 71 3.85 -4.90 -13.09
CA GLY A 71 3.02 -5.66 -12.15
C GLY A 71 2.74 -4.84 -10.89
N ILE A 72 3.71 -4.75 -10.00
CA ILE A 72 3.48 -4.21 -8.64
C ILE A 72 3.17 -2.71 -8.67
N ARG A 73 4.03 -1.91 -9.32
CA ARG A 73 3.94 -0.44 -9.26
C ARG A 73 2.77 0.10 -10.07
N LYS A 74 2.61 -0.35 -11.32
CA LYS A 74 1.54 0.12 -12.22
C LYS A 74 0.17 -0.17 -11.61
N LEU A 75 -0.09 -1.41 -11.17
CA LEU A 75 -1.39 -1.79 -10.59
C LEU A 75 -1.76 -0.93 -9.38
N LEU A 76 -0.80 -0.67 -8.47
CA LEU A 76 -1.05 0.21 -7.33
C LEU A 76 -1.33 1.65 -7.75
N ILE A 77 -0.58 2.22 -8.70
CA ILE A 77 -0.78 3.59 -9.17
C ILE A 77 -2.13 3.77 -9.87
N ASP A 78 -2.56 2.76 -10.60
CA ASP A 78 -3.78 2.83 -11.40
C ASP A 78 -5.04 2.69 -10.54
N HIS A 79 -4.99 1.85 -9.49
CA HIS A 79 -6.16 1.52 -8.66
C HIS A 79 -6.23 2.25 -7.31
N LEU A 80 -5.13 2.86 -6.82
CA LEU A 80 -5.19 3.69 -5.62
C LEU A 80 -5.80 5.08 -5.91
N PRO A 81 -6.55 5.66 -4.95
CA PRO A 81 -7.17 6.97 -5.13
C PRO A 81 -6.11 8.05 -5.36
N LYS A 82 -6.31 8.86 -6.40
CA LYS A 82 -5.42 9.94 -6.84
C LYS A 82 -5.85 11.26 -6.19
N GLY A 83 -4.92 12.21 -6.07
CA GLY A 83 -5.15 13.52 -5.45
C GLY A 83 -4.23 13.78 -4.25
N GLU A 84 -4.13 15.05 -3.84
CA GLU A 84 -3.28 15.46 -2.71
C GLU A 84 -3.84 14.97 -1.37
N ASP A 85 -5.17 15.01 -1.20
CA ASP A 85 -5.86 14.52 0.00
C ASP A 85 -5.59 13.03 0.30
N TYR A 86 -5.21 12.24 -0.72
CA TYR A 86 -4.92 10.81 -0.59
C TYR A 86 -3.43 10.49 -0.64
N LYS A 87 -2.57 11.51 -0.69
CA LYS A 87 -1.13 11.31 -0.82
C LYS A 87 -0.55 10.56 0.37
N GLU A 88 -0.90 10.97 1.58
CA GLU A 88 -0.45 10.34 2.82
C GLU A 88 -0.86 8.86 2.89
N MET A 89 -2.12 8.55 2.57
CA MET A 89 -2.61 7.17 2.47
C MET A 89 -1.80 6.33 1.48
N ARG A 90 -1.52 6.86 0.28
CA ARG A 90 -0.69 6.17 -0.71
C ARG A 90 0.73 5.96 -0.22
N GLU A 91 1.32 6.96 0.44
CA GLU A 91 2.68 6.89 0.98
C GLU A 91 2.80 5.82 2.06
N ILE A 92 1.81 5.72 2.96
CA ILE A 92 1.74 4.67 3.97
C ILE A 92 1.71 3.27 3.31
N ILE A 93 0.82 3.07 2.33
CA ILE A 93 0.73 1.80 1.58
C ILE A 93 2.04 1.48 0.88
N TYR A 94 2.67 2.47 0.25
CA TYR A 94 3.93 2.30 -0.44
C TYR A 94 5.07 1.97 0.51
N ASP A 95 5.07 2.52 1.73
CA ASP A 95 6.09 2.22 2.72
C ASP A 95 5.96 0.79 3.23
N GLU A 96 4.77 0.30 3.59
CA GLU A 96 4.58 -1.12 3.94
C GLU A 96 5.02 -2.06 2.82
N LYS A 97 4.60 -1.77 1.58
CA LYS A 97 5.06 -2.50 0.38
C LYS A 97 6.58 -2.50 0.25
N ASN A 98 7.21 -1.35 0.48
CA ASN A 98 8.66 -1.21 0.36
C ASN A 98 9.39 -1.91 1.51
N ILE A 99 8.84 -1.95 2.72
CA ILE A 99 9.42 -2.69 3.84
C ILE A 99 9.54 -4.16 3.48
N PHE A 100 8.46 -4.74 2.98
CA PHE A 100 8.46 -6.14 2.52
C PHE A 100 9.50 -6.39 1.43
N LEU A 101 9.45 -5.58 0.36
CA LEU A 101 10.38 -5.70 -0.76
C LEU A 101 11.84 -5.50 -0.33
N ASN A 102 12.12 -4.78 0.77
CA ASN A 102 13.47 -4.56 1.27
C ASN A 102 13.85 -5.48 2.44
N LEU A 103 13.12 -6.58 2.65
CA LEU A 103 13.41 -7.58 3.67
C LEU A 103 13.45 -6.97 5.08
N GLY A 104 12.50 -6.07 5.36
CA GLY A 104 12.32 -5.45 6.67
C GLY A 104 13.11 -4.16 6.92
N LYS A 105 13.83 -3.63 5.92
CA LYS A 105 14.47 -2.32 6.08
C LYS A 105 13.44 -1.19 6.02
N ARG A 106 13.40 -0.35 7.05
CA ARG A 106 12.48 0.77 7.18
C ARG A 106 13.20 2.12 7.01
N LYS A 107 12.47 3.20 6.76
CA LYS A 107 13.07 4.54 6.67
C LYS A 107 13.45 5.05 8.05
N CYS A 108 12.66 4.74 9.07
CA CYS A 108 12.88 5.14 10.46
C CYS A 108 14.23 4.65 11.01
N ASP A 109 14.72 3.50 10.53
CA ASP A 109 16.03 2.95 10.92
C ASP A 109 17.22 3.83 10.45
N ASN A 110 17.00 4.75 9.51
CA ASN A 110 18.07 5.47 8.81
C ASN A 110 17.68 6.92 8.46
N ASN A 111 17.18 7.70 9.43
CA ASN A 111 16.89 9.13 9.27
C ASN A 111 16.00 9.45 8.05
N GLY A 112 15.02 8.60 7.76
CA GLY A 112 14.09 8.81 6.64
C GLY A 112 14.52 8.19 5.30
N ILE A 113 15.72 7.58 5.23
CA ILE A 113 16.25 6.98 4.00
C ILE A 113 16.50 5.49 4.20
N ARG A 114 15.73 4.63 3.52
CA ARG A 114 15.80 3.16 3.67
C ARG A 114 17.16 2.51 3.33
N LYS A 115 18.01 3.19 2.53
CA LYS A 115 19.30 2.68 1.98
C LYS A 115 19.18 1.30 1.31
N SER A 116 18.02 1.01 0.74
CA SER A 116 17.73 -0.25 0.06
C SER A 116 16.71 -0.03 -1.04
N ASP A 117 16.86 -0.81 -2.11
CA ASP A 117 16.03 -0.72 -3.30
C ASP A 117 15.21 -1.99 -3.50
N GLY A 118 13.88 -1.86 -3.42
CA GLY A 118 12.96 -2.99 -3.56
C GLY A 118 13.00 -3.64 -4.95
N ARG A 119 13.50 -2.95 -5.96
CA ARG A 119 13.71 -3.50 -7.32
C ARG A 119 14.78 -4.59 -7.33
N MET A 120 15.66 -4.61 -6.35
CA MET A 120 16.78 -5.54 -6.26
C MET A 120 16.46 -6.78 -5.43
N THR A 121 15.27 -6.89 -4.85
CA THR A 121 14.88 -7.99 -3.95
C THR A 121 14.84 -9.37 -4.61
N TYR A 122 14.68 -10.45 -3.84
CA TYR A 122 14.60 -11.79 -4.41
C TYR A 122 13.29 -12.01 -5.17
N GLN A 123 13.35 -12.77 -6.24
CA GLN A 123 12.18 -13.02 -7.07
C GLN A 123 11.00 -13.67 -6.32
N PRO A 124 11.20 -14.65 -5.40
CA PRO A 124 10.10 -15.18 -4.60
C PRO A 124 9.34 -14.09 -3.82
N VAL A 125 10.08 -13.10 -3.28
CA VAL A 125 9.50 -11.95 -2.57
C VAL A 125 8.68 -11.08 -3.51
N MET A 126 9.16 -10.84 -4.74
CA MET A 126 8.37 -10.10 -5.73
C MET A 126 7.10 -10.85 -6.16
N ASN A 127 7.18 -12.17 -6.31
CA ASN A 127 6.02 -12.98 -6.68
C ASN A 127 4.96 -12.96 -5.57
N GLU A 128 5.37 -13.06 -4.30
CA GLU A 128 4.46 -13.04 -3.15
C GLU A 128 3.69 -11.71 -3.07
N ILE A 129 4.38 -10.58 -3.19
CA ILE A 129 3.70 -9.28 -3.14
C ILE A 129 2.85 -9.02 -4.40
N LEU A 130 3.27 -9.52 -5.57
CA LEU A 130 2.48 -9.39 -6.79
C LEU A 130 1.17 -10.16 -6.68
N ASP A 131 1.18 -11.37 -6.12
CA ASP A 131 -0.03 -12.17 -5.91
C ASP A 131 -1.05 -11.42 -5.03
N ILE A 132 -0.57 -10.77 -3.96
CA ILE A 132 -1.40 -9.91 -3.10
C ILE A 132 -1.99 -8.73 -3.89
N VAL A 133 -1.18 -8.01 -4.66
CA VAL A 133 -1.65 -6.87 -5.45
C VAL A 133 -2.67 -7.31 -6.49
N VAL A 134 -2.44 -8.42 -7.18
CA VAL A 134 -3.35 -8.97 -8.18
C VAL A 134 -4.70 -9.36 -7.56
N LYS A 135 -4.68 -10.07 -6.43
CA LYS A 135 -5.90 -10.43 -5.68
C LYS A 135 -6.67 -9.18 -5.25
N TRP A 136 -5.97 -8.20 -4.71
CA TRP A 136 -6.57 -6.93 -4.32
C TRP A 136 -7.24 -6.20 -5.48
N VAL A 137 -6.62 -6.16 -6.66
CA VAL A 137 -7.21 -5.56 -7.86
C VAL A 137 -8.44 -6.33 -8.32
N ALA A 138 -8.41 -7.67 -8.25
CA ALA A 138 -9.53 -8.50 -8.67
C ALA A 138 -10.75 -8.40 -7.72
N ASP A 139 -10.52 -8.19 -6.43
CA ASP A 139 -11.56 -8.31 -5.41
C ASP A 139 -12.08 -6.95 -4.91
N SER A 140 -11.29 -6.20 -4.13
CA SER A 140 -11.82 -5.06 -3.36
C SER A 140 -11.41 -3.68 -3.88
N GLN A 141 -10.21 -3.58 -4.47
CA GLN A 141 -9.57 -2.30 -4.83
C GLN A 141 -9.65 -1.27 -3.69
N SER A 142 -9.67 -1.74 -2.44
CA SER A 142 -9.77 -0.91 -1.24
C SER A 142 -8.37 -0.58 -0.73
N PRO A 143 -8.02 0.71 -0.57
CA PRO A 143 -6.74 1.11 0.01
C PRO A 143 -6.51 0.51 1.40
N PHE A 144 -7.57 0.32 2.17
CA PHE A 144 -7.54 -0.27 3.50
C PHE A 144 -7.20 -1.76 3.46
N ASP A 145 -7.73 -2.51 2.50
CA ASP A 145 -7.46 -3.93 2.38
C ASP A 145 -6.01 -4.15 1.93
N ILE A 146 -5.54 -3.45 0.89
CA ILE A 146 -4.14 -3.62 0.45
C ILE A 146 -3.15 -3.18 1.54
N TYR A 147 -3.49 -2.14 2.30
CA TYR A 147 -2.69 -1.77 3.47
C TYR A 147 -2.65 -2.90 4.50
N ARG A 148 -3.80 -3.49 4.85
CA ARG A 148 -3.88 -4.63 5.78
C ARG A 148 -3.06 -5.82 5.28
N GLU A 149 -3.21 -6.17 4.02
CA GLU A 149 -2.47 -7.31 3.43
C GLU A 149 -0.96 -7.09 3.50
N PHE A 150 -0.47 -5.88 3.20
CA PHE A 150 0.95 -5.56 3.33
C PHE A 150 1.42 -5.51 4.80
N TYR A 151 0.59 -4.96 5.69
CA TYR A 151 0.88 -4.94 7.11
C TYR A 151 1.01 -6.36 7.66
N GLU A 152 0.01 -7.21 7.43
CA GLU A 152 0.03 -8.61 7.87
C GLU A 152 1.15 -9.40 7.20
N LEU A 153 1.49 -9.09 5.94
CA LEU A 153 2.64 -9.67 5.26
C LEU A 153 3.95 -9.33 5.99
N ASN A 154 4.15 -8.07 6.37
CA ASN A 154 5.33 -7.67 7.14
C ASN A 154 5.37 -8.35 8.52
N GLU A 155 4.22 -8.50 9.19
CA GLU A 155 4.13 -9.23 10.47
C GLU A 155 4.49 -10.71 10.31
N ARG A 156 3.98 -11.39 9.28
CA ARG A 156 4.29 -12.81 9.00
C ARG A 156 5.78 -13.06 8.79
N HIS A 157 6.50 -12.07 8.25
CA HIS A 157 7.94 -12.14 8.00
C HIS A 157 8.79 -11.51 9.11
N GLY A 158 8.17 -10.93 10.15
CA GLY A 158 8.85 -10.32 11.29
C GLY A 158 9.59 -9.02 10.96
N TYR A 159 9.14 -8.30 9.94
CA TYR A 159 9.81 -7.11 9.38
C TYR A 159 9.50 -5.80 10.09
N GLY A 160 8.48 -5.78 10.96
CA GLY A 160 7.99 -4.57 11.62
C GLY A 160 7.40 -3.56 10.64
N HIS A 161 7.06 -2.38 11.16
CA HIS A 161 6.35 -1.33 10.42
C HIS A 161 7.09 -0.01 10.47
N GLU A 162 6.78 0.86 9.51
CA GLU A 162 7.32 2.21 9.48
C GLU A 162 6.87 2.98 10.72
N GLU A 163 7.79 3.71 11.33
CA GLU A 163 7.48 4.57 12.47
C GLU A 163 7.24 5.99 11.97
N TYR A 164 5.97 6.38 12.05
CA TYR A 164 5.46 7.65 11.61
C TYR A 164 5.40 8.68 12.74
N ASP A 165 5.36 9.96 12.38
CA ASP A 165 4.96 11.03 13.31
C ASP A 165 3.49 10.86 13.75
N THR A 166 3.06 11.66 14.73
CA THR A 166 1.76 11.50 15.39
C THR A 166 0.59 11.59 14.41
N SER A 167 0.66 12.48 13.40
CA SER A 167 -0.33 12.59 12.33
C SER A 167 -0.36 11.30 11.51
N VAL A 168 0.74 10.95 10.84
CA VAL A 168 0.74 9.84 9.88
C VAL A 168 0.46 8.50 10.58
N LYS A 169 0.86 8.36 11.85
CA LYS A 169 0.52 7.21 12.70
C LYS A 169 -0.98 7.08 12.96
N ALA A 170 -1.70 8.19 13.17
CA ALA A 170 -3.14 8.15 13.34
C ALA A 170 -3.86 7.74 12.05
N VAL A 171 -3.37 8.15 10.87
CA VAL A 171 -3.90 7.65 9.58
C VAL A 171 -3.68 6.15 9.45
N ALA A 172 -2.46 5.69 9.68
CA ALA A 172 -2.12 4.27 9.60
C ALA A 172 -3.00 3.43 10.54
N GLN A 173 -3.19 3.89 11.78
CA GLN A 173 -4.06 3.22 12.75
C GLN A 173 -5.53 3.24 12.31
N ALA A 174 -6.04 4.37 11.80
CA ALA A 174 -7.40 4.46 11.28
C ALA A 174 -7.60 3.48 10.11
N MET A 175 -6.64 3.41 9.19
CA MET A 175 -6.67 2.48 8.07
C MET A 175 -6.71 1.02 8.53
N LEU A 176 -5.91 0.66 9.54
CA LEU A 176 -5.88 -0.70 10.11
C LEU A 176 -7.18 -1.04 10.85
N ASN A 177 -7.73 -0.09 11.60
CA ASN A 177 -8.99 -0.31 12.32
C ASN A 177 -10.15 -0.52 11.35
N ILE A 178 -10.19 0.30 10.29
CA ILE A 178 -11.18 0.19 9.21
C ILE A 178 -11.07 -1.16 8.51
N SER A 179 -9.85 -1.63 8.21
CA SER A 179 -9.66 -2.91 7.53
C SER A 179 -10.00 -4.13 8.40
N ARG A 180 -9.95 -3.99 9.73
CA ARG A 180 -10.33 -5.04 10.70
C ARG A 180 -11.82 -5.02 11.07
N GLY A 181 -12.57 -3.99 10.63
CA GLY A 181 -13.93 -3.72 11.06
C GLY A 181 -15.00 -3.99 10.00
N ASN A 182 -15.46 -5.25 9.96
CA ASN A 182 -16.87 -5.63 10.17
C ASN A 182 -16.88 -6.93 10.97
#